data_AF-A0AAI8YCM0-F1
#
_entry.id   AF-A0AAI8YCM0-F1
#
_cell.length_a   1.000
_cell.length_b   1.000
_cell.length_c   1.000
_cell.angle_alpha   90.00
_cell.angle_beta   90.00
_cell.angle_gamma   90.00
#
_symmetry.space_group_name_H-M   'P 1'
#
loop_
_entity.id
_entity.type
_entity.pdbx_description
1 polymer ?
#
loop_
_entity_poly.entity_id
_entity_poly.type
_entity_poly.pdbx_seq_one_letter_code
_entity_poly.pdbx_strand_id
1 'polypeptide(L)'
;MSSFALAEHPSALAEHPTGEYLLPSQQQELIIRNWGLCSPSLNRARHLEAYLLYYENEAIEARHIGGRDNISRWHGNIQYFLEAIKRNPTIPRRNLRAALRSMCSDKVTFQTGSADDSSADDTGGNVNLPFNTPLALSTTEVDDKTLDAAIAVSVKILFAVHVNPGPPTGGVTVGNWETFWEDSRSLEAFIAETFPSSDYSDETNCQIIPARIRARYLENNADVRIEWTHHLPDHLKLDIGFNSKVLSIFELASLLEVMYEAIEGHPYDQSMADSVKHGRYSLAFLHETLETIRLMFLA
;
A
#
# COMPACT_ATOMS: atom_id res chain seq x y z
N MET A 1 24.52 -6.46 -13.80
CA MET A 1 23.56 -6.43 -12.67
C MET A 1 24.37 -6.30 -11.40
N SER A 2 24.62 -5.06 -10.97
CA SER A 2 25.46 -4.76 -9.80
C SER A 2 24.59 -4.83 -8.55
N SER A 3 25.03 -5.62 -7.56
CA SER A 3 24.40 -5.74 -6.24
C SER A 3 24.62 -4.44 -5.46
N PHE A 4 23.53 -3.79 -5.04
CA PHE A 4 23.57 -2.53 -4.30
C PHE A 4 23.69 -2.76 -2.79
N ALA A 5 24.65 -2.09 -2.16
CA ALA A 5 24.67 -1.81 -0.74
C ALA A 5 24.40 -0.30 -0.59
N LEU A 6 23.22 0.05 -0.08
CA LEU A 6 22.89 1.43 0.29
C LEU A 6 23.49 1.72 1.67
N ALA A 7 23.89 2.98 1.84
CA ALA A 7 24.63 3.49 2.99
C ALA A 7 23.89 3.21 4.32
N GLU A 8 24.68 2.88 5.35
CA GLU A 8 24.21 2.57 6.70
C GLU A 8 23.39 3.75 7.28
N HIS A 9 22.17 3.43 7.72
CA HIS A 9 21.31 4.33 8.48
C HIS A 9 22.01 4.77 9.79
N PRO A 10 21.90 6.04 10.21
CA PRO A 10 22.02 6.36 11.62
C PRO A 10 20.79 5.79 12.36
N SER A 11 20.97 4.61 12.94
CA SER A 11 20.04 3.95 13.85
C SER A 11 19.63 4.87 15.00
N ALA A 12 18.46 5.49 14.87
CA ALA A 12 17.63 5.80 16.03
C ALA A 12 16.89 4.50 16.40
N LEU A 13 17.61 3.58 17.06
CA LEU A 13 17.03 2.40 17.71
C LEU A 13 16.16 2.89 18.88
N ALA A 14 14.94 3.32 18.58
CA ALA A 14 13.87 3.27 19.56
C ALA A 14 13.65 1.78 19.89
N GLU A 15 13.62 1.45 21.17
CA GLU A 15 13.38 0.09 21.64
C GLU A 15 12.03 -0.41 21.07
N HIS A 16 12.09 -1.22 20.02
CA HIS A 16 10.91 -1.77 19.36
C HIS A 16 10.24 -2.79 20.30
N PRO A 17 8.91 -2.72 20.49
CA PRO A 17 8.19 -3.72 21.26
C PRO A 17 8.34 -5.07 20.55
N THR A 18 8.57 -6.11 21.32
CA THR A 18 8.71 -7.52 20.90
C THR A 18 7.45 -8.01 20.16
N GLY A 19 7.35 -7.65 18.88
CA GLY A 19 6.41 -8.20 17.91
C GLY A 19 7.02 -9.39 17.20
N GLU A 20 6.24 -10.45 16.99
CA GLU A 20 6.64 -11.60 16.19
C GLU A 20 6.99 -11.13 14.77
N TYR A 21 8.28 -11.12 14.42
CA TYR A 21 8.73 -10.91 13.05
C TYR A 21 8.03 -11.88 12.10
N LEU A 22 7.66 -11.41 10.90
CA LEU A 22 7.15 -12.28 9.84
C LEU A 22 8.16 -13.41 9.61
N LEU A 23 7.67 -14.65 9.61
CA LEU A 23 8.50 -15.78 9.24
C LEU A 23 8.98 -15.61 7.79
N PRO A 24 10.18 -16.09 7.43
CA PRO A 24 10.69 -15.99 6.06
C PRO A 24 9.71 -16.53 5.00
N SER A 25 8.95 -17.58 5.33
CA SER A 25 7.90 -18.11 4.47
C SER A 25 6.75 -17.14 4.21
N GLN A 26 6.36 -16.34 5.21
CA GLN A 26 5.32 -15.32 5.10
C GLN A 26 5.80 -14.09 4.32
N GLN A 27 7.06 -13.70 4.51
CA GLN A 27 7.70 -12.63 3.73
C GLN A 27 7.73 -13.02 2.24
N GLN A 28 8.12 -14.27 1.95
CA GLN A 28 8.14 -14.80 0.59
C GLN A 28 6.72 -14.92 0.00
N GLU A 29 5.74 -15.35 0.80
CA GLU A 29 4.34 -15.41 0.40
C GLU A 29 3.78 -14.03 0.05
N LEU A 30 4.04 -13.02 0.89
CA LEU A 30 3.68 -11.62 0.62
C LEU A 30 4.20 -11.20 -0.76
N ILE A 31 5.48 -11.46 -1.02
CA ILE A 31 6.17 -11.07 -2.26
C ILE A 31 5.56 -11.75 -3.49
N ILE A 32 5.39 -13.07 -3.42
CA ILE A 32 4.87 -13.87 -4.52
C ILE A 32 3.40 -13.52 -4.79
N ARG A 33 2.56 -13.43 -3.75
CA ARG A 33 1.11 -13.22 -3.95
C ARG A 33 0.77 -11.83 -4.44
N ASN A 34 1.41 -10.80 -3.90
CA ASN A 34 1.06 -9.43 -4.26
C ASN A 34 1.67 -9.02 -5.60
N TRP A 35 2.95 -9.35 -5.83
CA TRP A 35 3.69 -8.86 -7.00
C TRP A 35 4.08 -9.98 -7.98
N GLY A 36 3.76 -11.25 -7.72
CA GLY A 36 3.98 -12.33 -8.70
C GLY A 36 5.44 -12.65 -8.98
N LEU A 37 6.38 -12.13 -8.18
CA LEU A 37 7.81 -12.35 -8.36
C LEU A 37 8.21 -13.75 -7.88
N CYS A 38 9.07 -14.44 -8.63
CA CYS A 38 9.70 -15.68 -8.15
C CYS A 38 10.58 -15.39 -6.92
N SER A 39 10.75 -16.40 -6.05
CA SER A 39 11.50 -16.33 -4.79
C SER A 39 12.69 -15.35 -4.87
N PRO A 40 12.66 -14.22 -4.16
CA PRO A 40 13.74 -13.25 -4.21
C PRO A 40 15.04 -13.94 -3.79
N SER A 41 16.14 -13.65 -4.50
CA SER A 41 17.45 -14.07 -4.04
C SER A 41 17.74 -13.49 -2.64
N LEU A 42 18.65 -14.11 -1.88
CA LEU A 42 19.01 -13.63 -0.53
C LEU A 42 19.42 -12.13 -0.52
N ASN A 43 20.02 -11.64 -1.61
CA ASN A 43 20.38 -10.24 -1.77
C ASN A 43 19.15 -9.34 -1.96
N ARG A 44 18.11 -9.83 -2.66
CA ARG A 44 16.86 -9.11 -2.90
C ARG A 44 16.00 -9.03 -1.63
N ALA A 45 16.06 -10.04 -0.77
CA ALA A 45 15.40 -10.01 0.54
C ALA A 45 15.91 -8.85 1.42
N ARG A 46 17.22 -8.57 1.40
CA ARG A 46 17.79 -7.39 2.10
C ARG A 46 17.32 -6.06 1.51
N HIS A 47 17.15 -5.97 0.19
CA HIS A 47 16.59 -4.77 -0.43
C HIS A 47 15.14 -4.52 0.00
N LEU A 48 14.39 -5.57 0.28
CA LEU A 48 13.00 -5.47 0.73
C LEU A 48 12.85 -5.33 2.24
N GLU A 49 13.93 -5.32 3.01
CA GLU A 49 13.88 -5.23 4.47
C GLU A 49 13.12 -3.99 4.95
N ALA A 50 13.36 -2.82 4.34
CA ALA A 50 12.63 -1.59 4.67
C ALA A 50 11.12 -1.72 4.41
N TYR A 51 10.73 -2.37 3.30
CA TYR A 51 9.32 -2.61 2.99
C TYR A 51 8.68 -3.64 3.93
N LEU A 52 9.41 -4.70 4.30
CA LEU A 52 8.93 -5.70 5.25
C LEU A 52 8.75 -5.11 6.65
N LEU A 53 9.69 -4.27 7.09
CA LEU A 53 9.57 -3.53 8.34
C LEU A 53 8.40 -2.55 8.30
N TYR A 54 8.21 -1.85 7.18
CA TYR A 54 7.03 -1.01 6.96
C TYR A 54 5.74 -1.83 7.11
N TYR A 55 5.62 -2.96 6.40
CA TYR A 55 4.46 -3.85 6.51
C TYR A 55 4.18 -4.28 7.96
N GLU A 56 5.23 -4.67 8.70
CA GLU A 56 5.10 -5.09 10.11
C GLU A 56 4.59 -3.94 10.98
N ASN A 57 5.15 -2.74 10.81
CA ASN A 57 4.71 -1.54 11.52
C ASN A 57 3.24 -1.23 11.22
N GLU A 58 2.81 -1.31 9.96
CA GLU A 58 1.41 -1.08 9.58
C GLU A 58 0.45 -2.10 10.18
N ALA A 59 0.85 -3.37 10.23
CA ALA A 59 0.07 -4.41 10.89
C ALA A 59 -0.03 -4.18 12.41
N ILE A 60 1.05 -3.66 13.04
CA ILE A 60 1.06 -3.30 14.46
C ILE A 60 0.20 -2.06 14.72
N GLU A 61 0.31 -1.00 13.91
CA GLU A 61 -0.52 0.20 14.05
C GLU A 61 -2.01 -0.14 13.91
N ALA A 62 -2.35 -1.00 12.96
CA ALA A 62 -3.71 -1.50 12.82
C ALA A 62 -4.23 -2.13 14.13
N ARG A 63 -3.39 -2.93 14.80
CA ARG A 63 -3.72 -3.52 16.11
C ARG A 63 -4.02 -2.46 17.17
N HIS A 64 -3.33 -1.33 17.16
CA HIS A 64 -3.59 -0.24 18.11
C HIS A 64 -4.89 0.50 17.80
N ILE A 65 -5.20 0.73 16.52
CA ILE A 65 -6.40 1.46 16.09
C ILE A 65 -7.69 0.63 16.25
N GLY A 66 -7.64 -0.66 15.91
CA GLY A 66 -8.82 -1.54 15.94
C GLY A 66 -9.00 -2.37 17.22
N GLY A 67 -8.12 -2.20 18.21
CA GLY A 67 -8.19 -2.93 19.47
C GLY A 67 -7.85 -4.43 19.37
N ARG A 68 -8.18 -5.20 20.43
CA ARG A 68 -7.77 -6.62 20.55
C ARG A 68 -8.35 -7.53 19.46
N ASP A 69 -9.46 -7.13 18.86
CA ASP A 69 -10.23 -7.90 17.88
C ASP A 69 -9.99 -7.42 16.43
N ASN A 70 -8.96 -6.58 16.18
CA ASN A 70 -8.70 -6.15 14.81
C ASN A 70 -8.28 -7.33 13.94
N ILE A 71 -9.10 -7.61 12.93
CA ILE A 71 -8.88 -8.63 11.90
C ILE A 71 -7.57 -8.43 11.15
N SER A 72 -7.06 -7.20 11.07
CA SER A 72 -5.76 -6.84 10.46
C SER A 72 -4.55 -7.31 11.28
N ARG A 73 -4.74 -7.87 12.47
CA ARG A 73 -3.66 -8.39 13.32
C ARG A 73 -2.91 -9.56 12.68
N TRP A 74 -3.58 -10.33 11.83
CA TRP A 74 -3.05 -11.59 11.30
C TRP A 74 -2.63 -11.42 9.84
N HIS A 75 -1.39 -11.83 9.52
CA HIS A 75 -0.88 -11.81 8.15
C HIS A 75 -1.84 -12.46 7.15
N GLY A 76 -2.40 -13.63 7.49
CA GLY A 76 -3.36 -14.32 6.63
C GLY A 76 -4.65 -13.53 6.36
N ASN A 77 -5.12 -12.76 7.34
CA ASN A 77 -6.27 -11.87 7.15
C ASN A 77 -5.89 -10.68 6.28
N ILE A 78 -4.75 -10.03 6.50
CA ILE A 78 -4.27 -8.95 5.62
C ILE A 78 -4.21 -9.46 4.18
N GLN A 79 -3.54 -10.59 3.91
CA GLN A 79 -3.48 -11.20 2.57
C GLN A 79 -4.86 -11.40 1.95
N TYR A 80 -5.83 -11.83 2.76
CA TYR A 80 -7.19 -11.99 2.32
C TYR A 80 -7.84 -10.66 1.87
N PHE A 81 -7.65 -9.58 2.63
CA PHE A 81 -8.14 -8.24 2.24
C PHE A 81 -7.44 -7.72 0.99
N LEU A 82 -6.11 -7.91 0.86
CA LEU A 82 -5.36 -7.50 -0.33
C LEU A 82 -5.94 -8.16 -1.60
N GLU A 83 -6.20 -9.47 -1.54
CA GLU A 83 -6.77 -10.21 -2.66
C GLU A 83 -8.22 -9.79 -2.98
N ALA A 84 -9.03 -9.49 -1.96
CA ALA A 84 -10.39 -8.98 -2.16
C ALA A 84 -10.40 -7.61 -2.85
N ILE A 85 -9.46 -6.73 -2.47
CA ILE A 85 -9.25 -5.41 -3.06
C ILE A 85 -8.80 -5.54 -4.52
N LYS A 86 -7.78 -6.37 -4.79
CA LYS A 86 -7.25 -6.60 -6.15
C LYS A 86 -8.30 -7.13 -7.12
N ARG A 87 -9.21 -8.01 -6.67
CA ARG A 87 -10.26 -8.58 -7.52
C ARG A 87 -11.43 -7.63 -7.78
N ASN A 88 -11.62 -6.62 -6.94
CA ASN A 88 -12.77 -5.73 -7.02
C ASN A 88 -12.35 -4.24 -7.00
N PRO A 89 -11.47 -3.79 -7.91
CA PRO A 89 -10.98 -2.42 -7.93
C PRO A 89 -12.07 -1.40 -8.32
N THR A 90 -13.11 -1.86 -9.04
CA THR A 90 -14.19 -1.03 -9.59
C THR A 90 -15.39 -0.89 -8.66
N ILE A 91 -15.51 -1.71 -7.61
CA ILE A 91 -16.67 -1.63 -6.72
C ILE A 91 -16.48 -0.47 -5.73
N PRO A 92 -17.56 0.25 -5.39
CA PRO A 92 -17.52 1.28 -4.34
C PRO A 92 -17.05 0.72 -2.99
N ARG A 93 -16.32 1.54 -2.22
CA ARG A 93 -15.81 1.17 -0.88
C ARG A 93 -16.90 0.58 0.03
N ARG A 94 -18.11 1.16 0.04
CA ARG A 94 -19.24 0.65 0.84
C ARG A 94 -19.67 -0.77 0.44
N ASN A 95 -19.60 -1.09 -0.86
CA ASN A 95 -19.97 -2.41 -1.38
C ASN A 95 -18.87 -3.42 -1.08
N LEU A 96 -17.59 -3.01 -1.16
CA LEU A 96 -16.46 -3.81 -0.71
C LEU A 96 -16.58 -4.15 0.78
N ARG A 97 -16.90 -3.15 1.62
CA ARG A 97 -17.14 -3.34 3.06
C ARG A 97 -18.28 -4.33 3.31
N ALA A 98 -19.41 -4.19 2.60
CA ALA A 98 -20.54 -5.09 2.73
C ALA A 98 -20.20 -6.54 2.31
N ALA A 99 -19.45 -6.71 1.21
CA ALA A 99 -18.99 -8.02 0.76
C ALA A 99 -18.06 -8.67 1.80
N LEU A 100 -17.07 -7.92 2.31
CA LEU A 100 -16.15 -8.40 3.35
C LEU A 100 -16.91 -8.76 4.64
N ARG A 101 -17.91 -7.99 5.04
CA ARG A 101 -18.76 -8.29 6.19
C ARG A 101 -19.50 -9.61 6.03
N SER A 102 -20.20 -9.81 4.92
CA SER A 102 -20.93 -11.05 4.63
C SER A 102 -20.01 -12.25 4.75
N MET A 103 -18.80 -12.16 4.18
CA MET A 103 -17.84 -13.25 4.19
C MET A 103 -17.24 -13.52 5.57
N CYS A 104 -17.03 -12.48 6.39
CA CYS A 104 -16.63 -12.65 7.78
C CYS A 104 -17.74 -13.37 8.57
N SER A 105 -19.01 -13.09 8.30
CA SER A 105 -20.15 -13.77 8.92
C SER A 105 -20.30 -15.22 8.47
N ASP A 106 -20.11 -15.51 7.18
CA ASP A 106 -20.24 -16.86 6.60
C ASP A 106 -19.15 -17.83 7.08
N LYS A 107 -17.96 -17.32 7.44
CA LYS A 107 -16.85 -18.13 7.96
C LYS A 107 -16.82 -18.28 9.49
N VAL A 108 -17.67 -17.55 10.22
CA VAL A 108 -17.85 -17.71 11.67
C VAL A 108 -18.71 -18.95 12.01
N THR A 109 -19.34 -19.57 11.01
CA THR A 109 -20.20 -20.75 11.20
C THR A 109 -19.51 -22.10 10.94
N PHE A 110 -18.22 -22.29 11.22
CA PHE A 110 -17.64 -23.65 11.28
C PHE A 110 -16.52 -23.76 12.32
N GLN A 111 -16.90 -24.05 13.56
CA GLN A 111 -16.37 -25.17 14.37
C GLN A 111 -17.07 -25.24 15.73
N THR A 112 -18.30 -25.77 15.73
CA THR A 112 -18.79 -26.60 16.84
C THR A 112 -19.66 -27.71 16.25
N GLY A 113 -19.04 -28.85 15.92
CA GLY A 113 -19.67 -30.16 15.95
C GLY A 113 -20.44 -30.65 14.73
N SER A 114 -20.14 -31.92 14.40
CA SER A 114 -20.93 -32.90 13.67
C SER A 114 -21.13 -32.72 12.16
N ALA A 115 -20.81 -33.80 11.45
CA ALA A 115 -21.32 -34.10 10.13
C ALA A 115 -22.85 -34.06 10.14
N ASP A 116 -23.47 -33.43 9.14
CA ASP A 116 -24.30 -34.13 8.16
C ASP A 116 -24.82 -33.18 7.06
N ASP A 117 -25.07 -33.83 5.93
CA ASP A 117 -25.42 -33.41 4.58
C ASP A 117 -26.64 -32.46 4.41
N SER A 118 -26.56 -31.60 3.39
CA SER A 118 -27.43 -31.59 2.18
C SER A 118 -28.04 -30.26 1.70
N SER A 119 -27.80 -30.04 0.40
CA SER A 119 -28.69 -29.49 -0.65
C SER A 119 -28.79 -27.97 -0.93
N ALA A 120 -28.81 -27.71 -2.24
CA ALA A 120 -28.96 -26.46 -3.01
C ALA A 120 -30.29 -25.72 -2.73
N ASP A 121 -30.50 -24.45 -3.05
CA ASP A 121 -30.34 -23.81 -4.37
C ASP A 121 -30.53 -22.27 -4.25
N ASP A 122 -30.15 -21.56 -5.32
CA ASP A 122 -30.71 -20.29 -5.82
C ASP A 122 -30.05 -18.90 -5.55
N THR A 123 -30.36 -18.05 -6.51
CA THR A 123 -29.66 -16.94 -7.17
C THR A 123 -29.54 -15.60 -6.41
N GLY A 124 -28.31 -15.06 -6.41
CA GLY A 124 -27.98 -13.68 -6.11
C GLY A 124 -26.50 -13.47 -6.44
N GLY A 125 -26.14 -12.40 -7.16
CA GLY A 125 -24.81 -12.19 -7.76
C GLY A 125 -23.64 -12.58 -6.85
N ASN A 126 -23.20 -13.83 -6.98
CA ASN A 126 -22.28 -14.45 -6.05
C ASN A 126 -20.87 -14.16 -6.55
N VAL A 127 -20.16 -13.26 -5.87
CA VAL A 127 -18.72 -13.08 -6.09
C VAL A 127 -18.04 -14.33 -5.56
N ASN A 128 -17.96 -15.37 -6.41
CA ASN A 128 -17.28 -16.62 -6.09
C ASN A 128 -15.78 -16.34 -5.90
N LEU A 129 -15.37 -16.09 -4.65
CA LEU A 129 -13.99 -15.94 -4.25
C LEU A 129 -13.49 -17.32 -3.77
N PRO A 130 -12.48 -17.93 -4.40
CA PRO A 130 -11.99 -19.25 -4.00
C PRO A 130 -11.00 -19.10 -2.85
N PHE A 131 -11.41 -19.26 -1.60
CA PHE A 131 -10.46 -19.41 -0.48
C PHE A 131 -11.00 -20.27 0.67
N ASN A 132 -10.39 -21.45 0.83
CA ASN A 132 -10.59 -22.39 1.96
C ASN A 132 -9.77 -22.04 3.21
N THR A 133 -9.15 -20.86 3.31
CA THR A 133 -8.43 -20.46 4.52
C THR A 133 -9.44 -19.90 5.54
N PRO A 134 -9.52 -20.47 6.77
CA PRO A 134 -10.36 -19.91 7.82
C PRO A 134 -9.81 -18.54 8.23
N LEU A 135 -10.66 -17.52 8.26
CA LEU A 135 -10.29 -16.26 8.90
C LEU A 135 -10.24 -16.50 10.41
N ALA A 136 -9.18 -16.04 11.07
CA ALA A 136 -9.11 -16.08 12.53
C ALA A 136 -9.93 -14.92 13.10
N LEU A 137 -11.24 -15.11 13.27
CA LEU A 137 -12.14 -14.17 13.94
C LEU A 137 -12.47 -14.64 15.35
N SER A 138 -12.46 -13.71 16.32
CA SER A 138 -13.21 -13.85 17.57
C SER A 138 -14.70 -13.61 17.29
N THR A 139 -15.57 -14.28 18.04
CA THR A 139 -17.03 -14.46 17.83
C THR A 139 -17.90 -13.19 17.96
N THR A 140 -17.38 -12.00 17.71
CA THR A 140 -18.12 -10.73 17.75
C THR A 140 -18.41 -10.23 16.34
N GLU A 141 -19.62 -9.69 16.11
CA GLU A 141 -19.98 -8.99 14.87
C GLU A 141 -18.88 -7.98 14.52
N VAL A 142 -18.26 -8.12 13.34
CA VAL A 142 -17.23 -7.18 12.89
C VAL A 142 -17.89 -5.85 12.55
N ASP A 143 -17.57 -4.80 13.31
CA ASP A 143 -18.09 -3.47 13.04
C ASP A 143 -17.45 -2.82 11.80
N ASP A 144 -18.11 -1.79 11.26
CA ASP A 144 -17.67 -1.04 10.09
C ASP A 144 -16.28 -0.43 10.29
N LYS A 145 -15.98 0.03 11.52
CA LYS A 145 -14.70 0.67 11.85
C LYS A 145 -13.53 -0.30 11.72
N THR A 146 -13.71 -1.54 12.17
CA THR A 146 -12.70 -2.59 12.08
C THR A 146 -12.46 -2.98 10.62
N LEU A 147 -13.53 -3.12 9.83
CA LEU A 147 -13.43 -3.38 8.39
C LEU A 147 -12.75 -2.23 7.66
N ASP A 148 -13.09 -0.99 7.99
CA ASP A 148 -12.49 0.19 7.37
C ASP A 148 -11.01 0.35 7.69
N ALA A 149 -10.60 0.06 8.93
CA ALA A 149 -9.19 0.01 9.29
C ALA A 149 -8.44 -1.08 8.50
N ALA A 150 -9.04 -2.26 8.34
CA ALA A 150 -8.45 -3.35 7.55
C ALA A 150 -8.32 -3.00 6.07
N ILE A 151 -9.35 -2.38 5.49
CA ILE A 151 -9.31 -1.88 4.11
C ILE A 151 -8.22 -0.82 3.96
N ALA A 152 -8.15 0.15 4.87
CA ALA A 152 -7.15 1.22 4.83
C ALA A 152 -5.71 0.68 4.89
N VAL A 153 -5.44 -0.21 5.85
CA VAL A 153 -4.12 -0.89 5.98
C VAL A 153 -3.79 -1.68 4.72
N SER A 154 -4.78 -2.33 4.11
CA SER A 154 -4.55 -3.13 2.92
C SER A 154 -4.23 -2.27 1.69
N VAL A 155 -4.91 -1.13 1.52
CA VAL A 155 -4.55 -0.14 0.49
C VAL A 155 -3.17 0.44 0.74
N LYS A 156 -2.86 0.76 2.00
CA LYS A 156 -1.55 1.27 2.41
C LYS A 156 -0.42 0.28 2.11
N ILE A 157 -0.63 -1.01 2.34
CA ILE A 157 0.34 -2.07 2.00
C ILE A 157 0.48 -2.26 0.48
N LEU A 158 -0.63 -2.26 -0.28
CA LEU A 158 -0.58 -2.48 -1.73
C LEU A 158 -0.01 -1.30 -2.50
N PHE A 159 -0.34 -0.07 -2.08
CA PHE A 159 -0.10 1.13 -2.87
C PHE A 159 0.78 2.16 -2.14
N ALA A 160 1.12 1.98 -0.86
CA ALA A 160 1.78 3.02 -0.05
C ALA A 160 0.96 4.34 -0.03
N VAL A 161 -0.36 4.21 -0.01
CA VAL A 161 -1.32 5.33 0.07
C VAL A 161 -2.00 5.29 1.43
N HIS A 162 -1.87 6.37 2.20
CA HIS A 162 -2.45 6.51 3.53
C HIS A 162 -3.92 6.90 3.40
N VAL A 163 -4.81 5.94 3.61
CA VAL A 163 -6.25 6.17 3.56
C VAL A 163 -6.81 6.32 4.97
N ASN A 164 -7.59 7.38 5.18
CA ASN A 164 -8.30 7.51 6.44
C ASN A 164 -9.41 6.45 6.60
N PRO A 165 -9.46 5.74 7.75
CA PRO A 165 -10.47 4.73 8.00
C PRO A 165 -11.87 5.32 8.23
N GLY A 166 -12.02 6.62 8.48
CA GLY A 166 -13.32 7.26 8.73
C GLY A 166 -13.55 8.56 7.97
N PRO A 167 -14.80 9.05 7.91
CA PRO A 167 -15.08 10.39 7.41
C PRO A 167 -14.31 11.43 8.22
N PRO A 168 -13.93 12.58 7.62
CA PRO A 168 -13.25 13.63 8.35
C PRO A 168 -14.11 14.06 9.53
N THR A 169 -13.77 13.62 10.74
CA THR A 169 -14.27 14.23 11.96
C THR A 169 -13.71 15.64 11.96
N GLY A 170 -14.59 16.65 11.82
CA GLY A 170 -14.28 18.06 11.56
C GLY A 170 -13.41 18.77 12.61
N GLY A 171 -12.20 18.28 12.82
CA GLY A 171 -11.10 18.96 13.47
C GLY A 171 -10.11 19.38 12.38
N VAL A 172 -9.86 20.68 12.27
CA VAL A 172 -8.82 21.24 11.42
C VAL A 172 -7.47 20.81 11.97
N THR A 173 -6.94 19.67 11.53
CA THR A 173 -5.52 19.37 11.60
C THR A 173 -4.84 20.06 10.44
N VAL A 174 -4.32 21.27 10.71
CA VAL A 174 -3.42 21.97 9.80
C VAL A 174 -2.20 21.06 9.57
N GLY A 175 -2.08 20.50 8.37
CA GLY A 175 -0.84 19.84 7.92
C GLY A 175 -1.00 18.57 7.09
N ASN A 176 -2.00 17.73 7.37
CA ASN A 176 -2.18 16.47 6.64
C ASN A 176 -3.49 16.47 5.88
N TRP A 177 -3.42 16.63 4.56
CA TRP A 177 -4.54 16.30 3.68
C TRP A 177 -4.59 14.77 3.61
N GLU A 178 -5.06 14.13 4.69
CA GLU A 178 -5.24 12.69 4.70
C GLU A 178 -6.20 12.30 3.56
N THR A 179 -5.73 11.46 2.64
CA THR A 179 -6.53 11.08 1.48
C THR A 179 -7.79 10.32 1.94
N PHE A 180 -8.96 10.87 1.61
CA PHE A 180 -10.24 10.30 2.01
C PHE A 180 -10.83 9.47 0.86
N TRP A 181 -10.92 8.16 1.06
CA TRP A 181 -11.60 7.27 0.13
C TRP A 181 -13.09 7.18 0.46
N GLU A 182 -13.93 7.90 -0.28
CA GLU A 182 -15.37 7.97 -0.05
C GLU A 182 -16.09 6.63 -0.26
N ASP A 183 -17.17 6.40 0.50
CA ASP A 183 -18.01 5.19 0.44
C ASP A 183 -18.58 4.91 -0.96
N SER A 184 -18.86 5.96 -1.74
CA SER A 184 -19.42 5.86 -3.09
C SER A 184 -18.37 5.63 -4.17
N ARG A 185 -17.09 5.87 -3.86
CA ARG A 185 -15.99 5.85 -4.81
C ARG A 185 -15.34 4.47 -4.88
N SER A 186 -14.95 4.04 -6.07
CA SER A 186 -14.18 2.80 -6.27
C SER A 186 -12.69 3.01 -5.97
N LEU A 187 -11.94 1.93 -5.76
CA LEU A 187 -10.49 2.01 -5.57
C LEU A 187 -9.80 2.58 -6.81
N GLU A 188 -10.22 2.13 -8.00
CA GLU A 188 -9.70 2.61 -9.28
C GLU A 188 -9.83 4.12 -9.42
N ALA A 189 -11.03 4.66 -9.16
CA ALA A 189 -11.28 6.10 -9.21
C ALA A 189 -10.48 6.86 -8.13
N PHE A 190 -10.35 6.28 -6.94
CA PHE A 190 -9.56 6.87 -5.86
C PHE A 190 -8.06 6.96 -6.21
N ILE A 191 -7.46 5.88 -6.70
CA ILE A 191 -6.04 5.89 -7.08
C ILE A 191 -5.79 6.77 -8.33
N ALA A 192 -6.68 6.74 -9.32
CA ALA A 192 -6.57 7.58 -10.51
C ALA A 192 -6.64 9.08 -10.20
N GLU A 193 -7.41 9.49 -9.18
CA GLU A 193 -7.43 10.88 -8.72
C GLU A 193 -6.21 11.23 -7.87
N THR A 194 -5.73 10.28 -7.07
CA THR A 194 -4.54 10.47 -6.23
C THR A 194 -3.29 10.69 -7.07
N PHE A 195 -3.19 9.99 -8.20
CA PHE A 195 -2.10 10.11 -9.17
C PHE A 195 -2.67 10.46 -10.54
N PRO A 196 -3.02 11.75 -10.77
CA PRO A 196 -3.57 12.16 -12.06
C PRO A 196 -2.59 11.81 -13.17
N SER A 197 -3.12 11.25 -14.25
CA SER A 197 -2.35 11.08 -15.48
C SER A 197 -2.04 12.49 -16.00
N SER A 198 -0.78 12.89 -15.94
CA SER A 198 -0.34 14.13 -16.56
C SER A 198 -0.48 13.98 -18.08
N ASP A 199 -1.56 14.52 -18.63
CA ASP A 199 -1.52 15.04 -19.99
C ASP A 199 -0.53 16.21 -19.93
N TYR A 200 0.76 15.92 -20.09
CA TYR A 200 1.81 16.93 -20.21
C TYR A 200 1.53 17.77 -21.46
N SER A 201 0.59 18.72 -21.36
CA SER A 201 0.29 19.67 -22.41
C SER A 201 1.44 20.67 -22.47
N ASP A 202 2.37 20.46 -23.41
CA ASP A 202 3.20 21.43 -24.16
C ASP A 202 3.64 22.76 -23.50
N GLU A 203 3.76 22.84 -22.18
CA GLU A 203 4.19 24.05 -21.47
C GLU A 203 5.34 23.73 -20.52
N THR A 204 6.51 23.46 -21.10
CA THR A 204 7.67 24.36 -21.04
C THR A 204 8.92 23.60 -21.48
N ASN A 205 9.64 24.17 -22.44
CA ASN A 205 11.01 23.80 -22.85
C ASN A 205 12.04 24.09 -21.74
N CYS A 206 11.74 23.71 -20.50
CA CYS A 206 12.67 23.83 -19.38
C CYS A 206 13.57 22.60 -19.40
N GLN A 207 14.78 22.76 -19.93
CA GLN A 207 15.80 21.73 -19.83
C GLN A 207 16.07 21.45 -18.34
N ILE A 208 15.67 20.28 -17.86
CA ILE A 208 16.02 19.80 -16.52
C ILE A 208 17.55 19.72 -16.48
N ILE A 209 18.15 20.38 -15.49
CA ILE A 209 19.59 20.32 -15.23
C ILE A 209 19.79 19.32 -14.09
N PRO A 210 20.21 18.07 -14.34
CA PRO A 210 20.28 17.02 -13.32
C PRO A 210 21.09 17.43 -12.08
N ALA A 211 22.15 18.23 -12.26
CA ALA A 211 22.98 18.72 -11.16
C ALA A 211 22.21 19.59 -10.15
N ARG A 212 21.13 20.28 -10.57
CA ARG A 212 20.34 21.18 -9.72
C ARG A 212 19.21 20.51 -8.97
N ILE A 213 18.83 19.30 -9.36
CA ILE A 213 17.79 18.51 -8.69
C ILE A 213 18.38 17.52 -7.68
N ARG A 214 19.71 17.40 -7.61
CA ARG A 214 20.37 16.55 -6.60
C ARG A 214 20.02 17.01 -5.19
N ALA A 215 19.78 16.05 -4.30
CA ALA A 215 19.43 16.31 -2.90
C ALA A 215 20.41 17.30 -2.23
N ARG A 216 21.71 17.03 -2.39
CA ARG A 216 22.77 17.90 -1.88
C ARG A 216 22.72 19.32 -2.45
N TYR A 217 22.34 19.48 -3.72
CA TYR A 217 22.23 20.81 -4.32
C TYR A 217 21.03 21.56 -3.72
N LEU A 218 19.88 20.89 -3.62
CA LEU A 218 18.66 21.45 -3.06
C LEU A 218 18.86 21.92 -1.61
N GLU A 219 19.50 21.09 -0.77
CA GLU A 219 19.80 21.44 0.62
C GLU A 219 20.78 22.61 0.73
N ASN A 220 21.90 22.57 -0.02
CA ASN A 220 22.98 23.55 0.16
C ASN A 220 22.78 24.87 -0.61
N ASN A 221 21.98 24.87 -1.68
CA ASN A 221 21.88 26.01 -2.60
C ASN A 221 20.44 26.53 -2.79
N ALA A 222 19.42 25.71 -2.49
CA ALA A 222 18.01 26.11 -2.64
C ALA A 222 17.28 26.29 -1.30
N ASP A 223 17.95 25.98 -0.17
CA ASP A 223 17.40 25.99 1.18
C ASP A 223 16.13 25.11 1.28
N VAL A 224 16.23 23.93 0.68
CA VAL A 224 15.17 22.91 0.68
C VAL A 224 15.57 21.79 1.61
N ARG A 225 14.80 21.57 2.68
CA ARG A 225 14.92 20.41 3.55
C ARG A 225 14.26 19.21 2.89
N ILE A 226 14.91 18.07 2.94
CA ILE A 226 14.35 16.81 2.46
C ILE A 226 13.75 16.05 3.65
N GLU A 227 12.53 15.57 3.49
CA GLU A 227 11.86 14.70 4.46
C GLU A 227 11.41 13.41 3.79
N TRP A 228 11.59 12.29 4.49
CA TRP A 228 11.17 10.99 4.01
C TRP A 228 9.69 10.76 4.32
N THR A 229 8.97 10.15 3.38
CA THR A 229 7.55 9.81 3.54
C THR A 229 7.28 8.37 3.12
N HIS A 230 6.37 7.71 3.84
CA HIS A 230 5.77 6.43 3.44
C HIS A 230 4.49 6.61 2.61
N HIS A 231 4.04 7.85 2.41
CA HIS A 231 2.90 8.19 1.58
C HIS A 231 3.39 8.54 0.17
N LEU A 232 3.27 7.59 -0.77
CA LEU A 232 3.75 7.77 -2.14
C LEU A 232 3.18 9.01 -2.87
N PRO A 233 1.91 9.41 -2.68
CA PRO A 233 1.38 10.66 -3.25
C PRO A 233 2.11 11.94 -2.80
N ASP A 234 2.77 11.92 -1.64
CA ASP A 234 3.59 13.06 -1.19
C ASP A 234 4.97 13.06 -1.86
N HIS A 235 5.32 12.08 -2.70
CA HIS A 235 6.59 12.09 -3.41
C HIS A 235 6.71 13.35 -4.29
N LEU A 236 7.81 14.10 -4.09
CA LEU A 236 8.10 15.38 -4.74
C LEU A 236 7.15 16.52 -4.38
N LYS A 237 6.32 16.35 -3.35
CA LYS A 237 5.53 17.45 -2.80
C LYS A 237 6.46 18.46 -2.15
N LEU A 238 6.35 19.71 -2.60
CA LEU A 238 7.12 20.84 -2.08
C LEU A 238 6.22 21.75 -1.24
N ASP A 239 6.35 21.65 0.07
CA ASP A 239 5.66 22.52 1.02
C ASP A 239 6.49 23.77 1.30
N ILE A 240 5.99 24.92 0.85
CA ILE A 240 6.63 26.23 1.03
C ILE A 240 5.92 26.98 2.16
N GLY A 241 6.53 26.95 3.34
CA GLY A 241 6.12 27.73 4.50
C GLY A 241 6.75 29.13 4.52
N PHE A 242 6.48 29.89 5.59
CA PHE A 242 6.94 31.27 5.75
C PHE A 242 8.49 31.39 5.71
N ASN A 243 9.21 30.40 6.23
CA ASN A 243 10.69 30.34 6.27
C ASN A 243 11.23 28.92 6.07
N SER A 244 10.48 28.06 5.37
CA SER A 244 10.89 26.66 5.18
C SER A 244 10.40 26.16 3.84
N LYS A 245 11.27 25.42 3.14
CA LYS A 245 10.88 24.62 1.98
C LYS A 245 11.15 23.17 2.34
N VAL A 246 10.12 22.36 2.35
CA VAL A 246 10.23 20.93 2.65
C VAL A 246 9.85 20.16 1.40
N LEU A 247 10.76 19.33 0.91
CA LEU A 247 10.51 18.42 -0.20
C LEU A 247 10.37 17.01 0.36
N SER A 248 9.18 16.43 0.19
CA SER A 248 8.90 15.06 0.62
C SER A 248 9.38 14.05 -0.42
N ILE A 249 10.14 13.05 0.01
CA ILE A 249 10.69 11.98 -0.83
C ILE A 249 10.23 10.63 -0.31
N PHE A 250 9.73 9.79 -1.21
CA PHE A 250 9.25 8.47 -0.85
C PHE A 250 10.42 7.57 -0.45
N GLU A 251 10.32 6.94 0.71
CA GLU A 251 11.42 6.18 1.32
C GLU A 251 11.54 4.74 0.79
N LEU A 252 10.42 4.12 0.44
CA LEU A 252 10.37 2.68 0.12
C LEU A 252 10.69 2.41 -1.36
N ALA A 253 11.84 2.89 -1.84
CA ALA A 253 12.27 2.70 -3.23
C ALA A 253 12.29 1.22 -3.63
N SER A 254 12.60 0.31 -2.71
CA SER A 254 12.59 -1.14 -2.97
C SER A 254 11.20 -1.70 -3.28
N LEU A 255 10.14 -1.11 -2.74
CA LEU A 255 8.75 -1.45 -3.10
C LEU A 255 8.50 -1.09 -4.57
N LEU A 256 8.90 0.11 -4.99
CA LEU A 256 8.75 0.57 -6.38
C LEU A 256 9.53 -0.30 -7.35
N GLU A 257 10.76 -0.69 -7.00
CA GLU A 257 11.57 -1.61 -7.82
C GLU A 257 10.90 -2.98 -7.98
N VAL A 258 10.33 -3.54 -6.90
CA VAL A 258 9.61 -4.81 -6.97
C VAL A 258 8.36 -4.71 -7.83
N MET A 259 7.60 -3.62 -7.71
CA MET A 259 6.45 -3.38 -8.58
C MET A 259 6.87 -3.23 -10.04
N TYR A 260 7.99 -2.54 -10.30
CA TYR A 260 8.51 -2.34 -11.64
C TYR A 260 8.95 -3.66 -12.28
N GLU A 261 9.78 -4.46 -11.58
CA GLU A 261 10.23 -5.78 -12.04
C GLU A 261 9.06 -6.74 -12.30
N ALA A 262 8.00 -6.64 -11.48
CA ALA A 262 6.82 -7.48 -11.64
C ALA A 262 6.03 -7.22 -12.94
N ILE A 263 6.21 -6.03 -13.53
CA ILE A 263 5.51 -5.58 -14.74
C ILE A 263 6.45 -5.57 -15.95
N GLU A 264 7.76 -5.43 -15.74
CA GLU A 264 8.78 -5.42 -16.78
C GLU A 264 8.75 -6.74 -17.59
N GLY A 265 8.20 -6.68 -18.82
CA GLY A 265 8.01 -7.84 -19.70
C GLY A 265 6.55 -8.31 -19.86
N HIS A 266 5.60 -7.65 -19.22
CA HIS A 266 4.17 -7.94 -19.35
C HIS A 266 3.41 -6.76 -19.99
N PRO A 267 2.69 -6.95 -21.12
CA PRO A 267 2.09 -5.87 -21.91
C PRO A 267 0.78 -5.29 -21.31
N TYR A 268 0.47 -5.56 -20.04
CA TYR A 268 -0.88 -5.41 -19.49
C TYR A 268 -1.18 -4.05 -18.82
N ASP A 269 -0.20 -3.15 -18.70
CA ASP A 269 -0.29 -2.00 -17.79
C ASP A 269 -0.01 -0.66 -18.50
N GLN A 270 -0.82 -0.36 -19.53
CA GLN A 270 -0.69 0.87 -20.33
C GLN A 270 -1.31 2.10 -19.64
N SER A 271 -2.22 1.91 -18.69
CA SER A 271 -2.89 2.98 -17.96
C SER A 271 -2.92 2.71 -16.45
N MET A 272 -2.99 3.76 -15.62
CA MET A 272 -3.11 3.61 -14.16
C MET A 272 -4.35 2.79 -13.79
N ALA A 273 -5.48 3.03 -14.47
CA ALA A 273 -6.73 2.32 -14.26
C ALA A 273 -6.61 0.80 -14.47
N ASP A 274 -5.84 0.37 -15.47
CA ASP A 274 -5.62 -1.06 -15.74
C ASP A 274 -4.67 -1.69 -14.71
N SER A 275 -3.63 -0.97 -14.29
CA SER A 275 -2.65 -1.48 -13.32
C SER A 275 -3.21 -1.65 -11.92
N VAL A 276 -4.14 -0.79 -11.50
CA VAL A 276 -4.81 -0.91 -10.20
C VAL A 276 -5.58 -2.23 -10.09
N LYS A 277 -6.09 -2.78 -11.19
CA LYS A 277 -6.75 -4.11 -11.23
C LYS A 277 -5.82 -5.26 -10.89
N HIS A 278 -4.51 -5.04 -11.01
CA HIS A 278 -3.49 -6.02 -10.64
C HIS A 278 -2.83 -5.71 -9.29
N GLY A 279 -3.29 -4.66 -8.59
CA GLY A 279 -2.71 -4.20 -7.32
C GLY A 279 -1.39 -3.46 -7.49
N ARG A 280 -1.22 -2.75 -8.61
CA ARG A 280 0.06 -2.12 -8.98
C ARG A 280 -0.16 -0.75 -9.62
N TYR A 281 0.93 -0.04 -9.82
CA TYR A 281 0.99 1.21 -10.57
C TYR A 281 1.38 0.99 -12.03
N SER A 282 1.05 1.93 -12.90
CA SER A 282 1.47 1.88 -14.32
C SER A 282 2.98 1.87 -14.47
N LEU A 283 3.47 1.21 -15.54
CA LEU A 283 4.91 1.11 -15.81
C LEU A 283 5.58 2.50 -15.95
N ALA A 284 4.90 3.43 -16.62
CA ALA A 284 5.39 4.79 -16.83
C ALA A 284 5.59 5.51 -15.49
N PHE A 285 4.58 5.45 -14.60
CA PHE A 285 4.66 6.05 -13.27
C PHE A 285 5.80 5.48 -12.43
N LEU A 286 5.93 4.14 -12.40
CA LEU A 286 7.00 3.48 -11.64
C LEU A 286 8.39 3.87 -12.16
N HIS A 287 8.56 3.87 -13.48
CA HIS A 287 9.81 4.27 -14.12
C HIS A 287 10.18 5.72 -13.78
N GLU A 288 9.26 6.65 -13.98
CA GLU A 288 9.49 8.08 -13.71
C GLU A 288 9.82 8.36 -12.24
N THR A 289 9.10 7.71 -11.33
CA THR A 289 9.33 7.83 -9.88
C THR A 289 10.72 7.31 -9.50
N LEU A 290 11.09 6.11 -9.98
CA LEU A 290 12.39 5.50 -9.73
C LEU A 290 13.54 6.32 -10.32
N GLU A 291 13.40 6.81 -11.55
CA GLU A 291 14.40 7.67 -12.19
C GLU A 291 14.57 9.00 -11.44
N THR A 292 13.49 9.58 -10.91
CA THR A 292 13.60 10.80 -10.11
C THR A 292 14.38 10.55 -8.82
N ILE A 293 14.11 9.46 -8.10
CA ILE A 293 14.88 9.07 -6.92
C ILE A 293 16.37 8.87 -7.29
N ARG A 294 16.66 8.20 -8.41
CA ARG A 294 18.02 8.00 -8.92
C ARG A 294 18.73 9.32 -9.23
N LEU A 295 18.05 10.24 -9.93
CA LEU A 295 18.61 11.54 -10.26
C LEU A 295 18.94 12.37 -9.01
N MET A 296 18.12 12.26 -7.96
CA MET A 296 18.30 13.01 -6.73
C MET A 296 19.47 12.49 -5.86
N PHE A 297 19.67 11.17 -5.80
CA PHE A 297 20.57 10.54 -4.81
C PHE A 297 21.71 9.70 -5.39
N LEU A 298 21.68 9.32 -6.67
CA LEU A 298 22.60 8.33 -7.24
C LEU A 298 23.46 8.85 -8.42
N ALA A 299 23.29 10.12 -8.83
CA ALA A 299 24.02 10.75 -9.93
C ALA A 299 25.29 11.50 -9.51
#